data_AF-A0A0S8AM13-F1
#
_entry.id   AF-A0A0S8AM13-F1
#
_cell.length_a   1.000
_cell.length_b   1.000
_cell.length_c   1.000
_cell.angle_alpha   90.00
_cell.angle_beta   90.00
_cell.angle_gamma   90.00
#
_symmetry.space_group_name_H-M   'P 1'
#
loop_
_entity.id
_entity.type
_entity.pdbx_description
1 polymer ?
#
loop_
_entity_poly.entity_id
_entity_poly.type
_entity_poly.pdbx_seq_one_letter_code
_entity_poly.pdbx_strand_id
1 'polypeptide(L)'
;LLSPLFPLVMSSVRQLKTFGEAGFHCLAAARVMDRYPREGFAAGLRILGEGQLSLTKFLILTDGDVDVEDFAMLWRHVLARVDWQKDLFVFANVSQDTLDYTGPSVNKGSKAMLMGLGRTPVRDLPEAFTGSLPDSLSRPQVFLPGTLVVQGPGYEADPDLARKIARWQGLSDWPVVVLVDDSQAATLSLQEFLWTFFTRFEPAADIHGAEQSVLRYHVGLKPPIVFDCRMKPWYTEVLEVDPATRQKVDARMHELLPQRWR
;
A
#
# COMPACT_ATOMS: atom_id res chain seq x y z
N LEU A 1 -10.40 -15.41 -11.49
CA LEU A 1 -10.29 -16.52 -12.46
C LEU A 1 -9.44 -17.70 -11.98
N LEU A 2 -8.48 -17.55 -11.04
CA LEU A 2 -7.61 -18.65 -10.58
C LEU A 2 -7.99 -19.28 -9.21
N SER A 3 -9.03 -18.78 -8.54
CA SER A 3 -9.41 -19.15 -7.16
C SER A 3 -9.48 -20.67 -6.85
N PRO A 4 -10.13 -21.52 -7.69
CA PRO A 4 -10.23 -22.96 -7.35
C PRO A 4 -8.93 -23.76 -7.60
N LEU A 5 -7.92 -23.19 -8.28
CA LEU A 5 -6.67 -23.89 -8.60
C LEU A 5 -5.49 -23.51 -7.68
N PHE A 6 -5.57 -22.39 -6.96
CA PHE A 6 -4.47 -21.92 -6.12
C PHE A 6 -3.99 -22.94 -5.08
N PRO A 7 -4.87 -23.69 -4.37
CA PRO A 7 -4.41 -24.68 -3.40
C PRO A 7 -3.61 -25.84 -4.01
N LEU A 8 -3.79 -26.12 -5.31
CA LEU A 8 -3.07 -27.18 -6.03
C LEU A 8 -1.66 -26.74 -6.44
N VAL A 9 -1.45 -25.43 -6.70
CA VAL A 9 -0.19 -24.87 -7.21
C VAL A 9 0.62 -24.16 -6.13
N MET A 10 -0.05 -23.64 -5.10
CA MET A 10 0.51 -22.89 -3.98
C MET A 10 -0.10 -23.37 -2.67
N SER A 11 0.24 -24.59 -2.24
CA SER A 11 -0.39 -25.24 -1.09
C SER A 11 -0.26 -24.48 0.25
N SER A 12 0.76 -23.61 0.38
CA SER A 12 0.96 -22.72 1.53
C SER A 12 0.05 -21.49 1.55
N VAL A 13 -0.67 -21.19 0.47
CA VAL A 13 -1.58 -20.04 0.35
C VAL A 13 -3.02 -20.51 0.61
N ARG A 14 -3.64 -19.99 1.68
CA ARG A 14 -5.00 -20.31 2.10
C ARG A 14 -6.05 -19.41 1.48
N GLN A 15 -5.69 -18.16 1.24
CA GLN A 15 -6.54 -17.15 0.58
C GLN A 15 -5.63 -16.13 -0.09
N LEU A 16 -6.07 -15.58 -1.22
CA LEU A 16 -5.36 -14.57 -1.98
C LEU A 16 -6.36 -13.58 -2.58
N LYS A 17 -6.09 -12.29 -2.43
CA LYS A 17 -6.87 -11.19 -3.00
C LYS A 17 -5.93 -10.21 -3.70
N THR A 18 -6.30 -9.83 -4.92
CA THR A 18 -5.79 -8.64 -5.61
C THR A 18 -6.84 -7.54 -5.51
N PHE A 19 -6.42 -6.31 -5.24
CA PHE A 19 -7.34 -5.20 -4.99
C PHE A 19 -7.57 -4.39 -6.27
N GLY A 20 -8.77 -4.49 -6.83
CA GLY A 20 -9.14 -3.77 -8.05
C GLY A 20 -9.20 -2.26 -7.84
N GLU A 21 -9.50 -1.86 -6.60
CA GLU A 21 -9.47 -0.49 -6.09
C GLU A 21 -8.09 0.16 -6.22
N ALA A 22 -7.03 -0.65 -6.32
CA ALA A 22 -5.64 -0.23 -6.54
C ALA A 22 -5.10 -0.76 -7.88
N GLY A 23 -5.96 -0.97 -8.89
CA GLY A 23 -5.53 -1.40 -10.23
C GLY A 23 -5.07 -2.85 -10.33
N PHE A 24 -5.48 -3.72 -9.40
CA PHE A 24 -5.16 -5.15 -9.28
C PHE A 24 -3.69 -5.51 -9.03
N HIS A 25 -2.74 -4.82 -9.66
CA HIS A 25 -1.31 -5.12 -9.59
C HIS A 25 -0.56 -4.26 -8.57
N CYS A 26 -1.12 -3.15 -8.07
CA CYS A 26 -0.39 -2.37 -7.06
C CYS A 26 -0.40 -3.05 -5.69
N LEU A 27 -1.50 -3.76 -5.36
CA LEU A 27 -1.70 -4.37 -4.05
C LEU A 27 -2.29 -5.78 -4.17
N ALA A 28 -1.67 -6.72 -3.46
CA ALA A 28 -2.25 -8.02 -3.15
C ALA A 28 -2.08 -8.36 -1.68
N ALA A 29 -2.94 -9.23 -1.17
CA ALA A 29 -2.86 -9.78 0.17
C ALA A 29 -3.09 -11.28 0.15
N ALA A 30 -2.37 -12.01 1.01
CA ALA A 30 -2.53 -13.45 1.15
C ALA A 30 -2.54 -13.88 2.61
N ARG A 31 -3.46 -14.80 2.91
CA ARG A 31 -3.41 -15.61 4.11
C ARG A 31 -2.59 -16.85 3.82
N VAL A 32 -1.52 -17.07 4.58
CA VAL A 32 -0.54 -18.13 4.35
C VAL A 32 -0.40 -19.03 5.57
N MET A 33 0.20 -20.20 5.38
CA MET A 33 0.64 -21.04 6.50
C MET A 33 1.95 -20.50 7.08
N ASP A 34 2.02 -20.41 8.41
CA ASP A 34 3.25 -20.14 9.15
C ASP A 34 3.41 -21.15 10.30
N ARG A 35 3.85 -22.39 9.98
CA ARG A 35 3.93 -23.48 10.96
C ARG A 35 5.16 -23.37 11.86
N TYR A 36 6.21 -22.78 11.32
CA TYR A 36 7.42 -22.36 12.03
C TYR A 36 7.69 -20.90 11.69
N PRO A 37 8.34 -20.13 12.58
CA PRO A 37 8.45 -18.69 12.43
C PRO A 37 8.96 -18.29 11.06
N ARG A 38 8.16 -17.50 10.34
CA ARG A 38 8.48 -16.88 9.04
C ARG A 38 8.54 -17.85 7.85
N GLU A 39 7.97 -19.05 7.97
CA GLU A 39 7.68 -19.93 6.83
C GLU A 39 6.90 -19.20 5.72
N GLY A 40 5.99 -18.29 6.10
CA GLY A 40 5.16 -17.50 5.18
C GLY A 40 5.95 -16.71 4.14
N PHE A 41 7.22 -16.39 4.41
CA PHE A 41 8.11 -15.72 3.45
C PHE A 41 8.22 -16.47 2.11
N ALA A 42 8.35 -17.80 2.15
CA ALA A 42 8.46 -18.61 0.94
C ALA A 42 7.17 -18.59 0.10
N ALA A 43 6.00 -18.54 0.76
CA ALA A 43 4.71 -18.38 0.10
C ALA A 43 4.62 -17.03 -0.62
N GLY A 44 5.12 -15.97 0.01
CA GLY A 44 5.20 -14.64 -0.60
C GLY A 44 6.05 -14.59 -1.86
N LEU A 45 7.25 -15.18 -1.84
CA LEU A 45 8.10 -15.27 -3.04
C LEU A 45 7.42 -16.08 -4.16
N ARG A 46 6.68 -17.14 -3.82
CA ARG A 46 5.91 -17.89 -4.80
C ARG A 46 4.83 -17.03 -5.46
N ILE A 47 4.09 -16.25 -4.68
CA ILE A 47 3.08 -15.30 -5.20
C ILE A 47 3.73 -14.27 -6.12
N LEU A 48 4.83 -13.66 -5.70
CA LEU A 48 5.56 -12.64 -6.48
C LEU A 48 6.27 -13.21 -7.72
N GLY A 49 6.34 -14.53 -7.87
CA GLY A 49 6.86 -15.21 -9.06
C GLY A 49 5.80 -15.80 -9.99
N GLU A 50 4.50 -15.72 -9.64
CA GLU A 50 3.45 -16.48 -10.32
C GLU A 50 2.70 -15.63 -11.35
N GLY A 51 2.94 -15.88 -12.65
CA GLY A 51 2.13 -15.32 -13.75
C GLY A 51 1.85 -13.83 -13.61
N GLN A 52 0.56 -13.45 -13.61
CA GLN A 52 0.12 -12.05 -13.45
C GLN A 52 0.32 -11.49 -12.03
N LEU A 53 0.43 -12.34 -11.00
CA LEU A 53 0.71 -11.91 -9.63
C LEU A 53 2.16 -11.42 -9.49
N SER A 54 3.05 -11.82 -10.40
CA SER A 54 4.41 -11.28 -10.45
C SER A 54 4.46 -9.77 -10.69
N LEU A 55 3.38 -9.15 -11.19
CA LEU A 55 3.26 -7.70 -11.34
C LEU A 55 2.96 -7.00 -10.00
N THR A 56 2.56 -7.72 -8.95
CA THR A 56 2.25 -7.16 -7.62
C THR A 56 3.37 -6.25 -7.12
N LYS A 57 3.06 -4.96 -6.85
CA LYS A 57 4.02 -4.00 -6.26
C LYS A 57 4.15 -4.19 -4.75
N PHE A 58 3.03 -4.29 -4.04
CA PHE A 58 3.00 -4.45 -2.59
C PHE A 58 2.20 -5.69 -2.19
N LEU A 59 2.84 -6.64 -1.51
CA LEU A 59 2.22 -7.86 -1.02
C LEU A 59 2.12 -7.85 0.50
N ILE A 60 0.91 -7.99 1.02
CA ILE A 60 0.66 -8.17 2.46
C ILE A 60 0.48 -9.65 2.76
N LEU A 61 1.21 -10.17 3.76
CA LEU A 61 1.06 -11.53 4.25
C LEU A 61 0.57 -11.54 5.69
N THR A 62 -0.32 -12.49 5.98
CA THR A 62 -0.78 -12.81 7.34
C THR A 62 -0.94 -14.32 7.49
N ASP A 63 -0.69 -14.87 8.68
CA ASP A 63 -1.05 -16.23 9.08
C ASP A 63 -2.35 -16.26 9.91
N GLY A 64 -2.89 -15.07 10.24
CA GLY A 64 -4.08 -14.91 11.05
C GLY A 64 -5.36 -15.37 10.34
N ASP A 65 -6.34 -15.75 11.15
CA ASP A 65 -7.70 -16.07 10.68
C ASP A 65 -8.51 -14.79 10.43
N VAL A 66 -8.04 -13.99 9.45
CA VAL A 66 -8.72 -12.80 8.95
C VAL A 66 -9.03 -12.98 7.46
N ASP A 67 -10.18 -12.48 7.04
CA ASP A 67 -10.53 -12.45 5.63
C ASP A 67 -9.70 -11.38 4.91
N VAL A 68 -8.88 -11.78 3.94
CA VAL A 68 -8.05 -10.81 3.17
C VAL A 68 -8.87 -9.93 2.23
N GLU A 69 -10.17 -10.20 2.03
CA GLU A 69 -11.07 -9.32 1.28
C GLU A 69 -11.48 -8.08 2.10
N ASP A 70 -11.52 -8.17 3.43
CA ASP A 70 -11.74 -7.03 4.31
C ASP A 70 -10.42 -6.34 4.61
N PHE A 71 -10.06 -5.36 3.77
CA PHE A 71 -8.81 -4.62 3.93
C PHE A 71 -8.70 -3.92 5.28
N ALA A 72 -9.80 -3.37 5.82
CA ALA A 72 -9.76 -2.63 7.08
C ALA A 72 -9.44 -3.56 8.27
N MET A 73 -9.98 -4.77 8.26
CA MET A 73 -9.64 -5.81 9.24
C MET A 73 -8.22 -6.34 9.03
N LEU A 74 -7.86 -6.65 7.78
CA LEU A 74 -6.53 -7.14 7.41
C LEU A 74 -5.42 -6.15 7.82
N TRP A 75 -5.54 -4.89 7.42
CA TRP A 75 -4.54 -3.87 7.64
C TRP A 75 -4.31 -3.65 9.14
N ARG A 76 -5.39 -3.55 9.93
CA ARG A 76 -5.33 -3.47 11.40
C ARG A 76 -4.65 -4.71 12.00
N HIS A 77 -5.01 -5.90 11.54
CA HIS A 77 -4.45 -7.15 12.03
C HIS A 77 -2.93 -7.22 11.80
N VAL A 78 -2.51 -6.88 10.58
CA VAL A 78 -1.10 -6.88 10.15
C VAL A 78 -0.32 -5.80 10.88
N LEU A 79 -0.86 -4.58 10.95
CA LEU A 79 -0.18 -3.44 11.55
C LEU A 79 0.01 -3.59 13.06
N ALA A 80 -0.85 -4.36 13.74
CA ALA A 80 -0.65 -4.71 15.15
C ALA A 80 0.49 -5.73 15.39
N ARG A 81 1.01 -6.38 14.32
CA ARG A 81 1.96 -7.51 14.39
C ARG A 81 3.31 -7.27 13.73
N VAL A 82 3.36 -6.49 12.66
CA VAL A 82 4.59 -6.22 11.88
C VAL A 82 5.70 -5.65 12.75
N ASP A 83 6.86 -6.29 12.87
CA ASP A 83 8.07 -5.64 13.37
C ASP A 83 8.85 -5.01 12.21
N TRP A 84 8.78 -3.68 12.06
CA TRP A 84 9.40 -2.95 10.96
C TRP A 84 10.93 -3.09 10.87
N GLN A 85 11.60 -3.60 11.92
CA GLN A 85 13.03 -3.93 11.87
C GLN A 85 13.31 -5.22 11.08
N LYS A 86 12.30 -6.05 10.81
CA LYS A 86 12.50 -7.37 10.17
C LYS A 86 11.40 -7.81 9.21
N ASP A 87 10.20 -7.24 9.25
CA ASP A 87 9.01 -7.80 8.59
C ASP A 87 8.61 -7.10 7.29
N LEU A 88 9.28 -6.01 6.93
CA LEU A 88 9.18 -5.38 5.62
C LEU A 88 10.37 -5.81 4.74
N PHE A 89 10.11 -6.53 3.66
CA PHE A 89 11.10 -6.85 2.64
C PHE A 89 10.91 -5.96 1.43
N VAL A 90 11.92 -5.15 1.11
CA VAL A 90 11.95 -4.35 -0.11
C VAL A 90 12.88 -5.03 -1.12
N PHE A 91 12.34 -5.36 -2.29
CA PHE A 91 13.06 -5.90 -3.44
C PHE A 91 13.34 -4.77 -4.41
N ALA A 92 14.46 -4.07 -4.20
CA ALA A 92 14.91 -2.99 -5.07
C ALA A 92 15.47 -3.51 -6.40
N ASN A 93 15.44 -2.67 -7.44
CA ASN A 93 16.03 -2.95 -8.76
C ASN A 93 15.41 -4.16 -9.49
N VAL A 94 14.08 -4.25 -9.48
CA VAL A 94 13.33 -5.32 -10.17
C VAL A 94 12.49 -4.74 -11.30
N SER A 95 11.91 -5.63 -12.11
CA SER A 95 10.93 -5.23 -13.12
C SER A 95 9.62 -4.77 -12.47
N GLN A 96 9.08 -3.67 -12.97
CA GLN A 96 7.80 -3.10 -12.55
C GLN A 96 6.79 -3.19 -13.70
N ASP A 97 5.50 -3.13 -13.37
CA ASP A 97 4.43 -3.06 -14.36
C ASP A 97 4.61 -1.83 -15.27
N THR A 98 4.35 -2.00 -16.58
CA THR A 98 4.55 -0.93 -17.57
C THR A 98 3.62 0.26 -17.32
N LEU A 99 2.45 0.01 -16.73
CA LEU A 99 1.46 1.04 -16.40
C LEU A 99 1.65 1.64 -15.00
N ASP A 100 2.64 1.18 -14.24
CA ASP A 100 2.97 1.73 -12.94
C ASP A 100 4.13 2.73 -13.07
N TYR A 101 3.77 4.02 -13.08
CA TYR A 101 4.70 5.14 -13.26
C TYR A 101 5.43 5.57 -11.98
N THR A 102 5.30 4.84 -10.87
CA THR A 102 6.00 5.21 -9.62
C THR A 102 7.51 4.95 -9.68
N GLY A 103 7.94 4.04 -10.56
CA GLY A 103 9.33 3.66 -10.74
C GLY A 103 10.24 4.76 -11.33
N PRO A 104 11.58 4.61 -11.21
CA PRO A 104 12.56 5.54 -11.78
C PRO A 104 12.56 5.60 -13.32
N SER A 105 12.04 4.57 -13.98
CA SER A 105 11.86 4.52 -15.43
C SER A 105 10.88 3.40 -15.80
N VAL A 106 10.30 3.45 -17.00
CA VAL A 106 9.42 2.39 -17.52
C VAL A 106 10.02 0.99 -17.31
N ASN A 107 9.23 0.07 -16.76
CA ASN A 107 9.58 -1.32 -16.44
C ASN A 107 10.67 -1.52 -15.37
N LYS A 108 11.12 -0.47 -14.67
CA LYS A 108 12.08 -0.58 -13.55
C LYS A 108 11.47 0.00 -12.29
N GLY A 109 11.68 -0.67 -11.16
CA GLY A 109 11.29 -0.15 -9.85
C GLY A 109 11.58 -1.13 -8.74
N SER A 110 10.69 -1.19 -7.77
CA SER A 110 10.81 -2.07 -6.61
C SER A 110 9.47 -2.68 -6.22
N LYS A 111 9.56 -3.77 -5.45
CA LYS A 111 8.42 -4.43 -4.84
C LYS A 111 8.63 -4.48 -3.34
N ALA A 112 7.55 -4.60 -2.59
CA ALA A 112 7.62 -4.89 -1.17
C ALA A 112 6.72 -6.04 -0.75
N MET A 113 7.17 -6.73 0.29
CA MET A 113 6.41 -7.75 0.99
C MET A 113 6.40 -7.42 2.48
N LEU A 114 5.21 -7.16 3.02
CA LEU A 114 4.98 -6.84 4.42
C LEU A 114 4.37 -8.06 5.13
N MET A 115 5.03 -8.52 6.18
CA MET A 115 4.64 -9.73 6.90
C MET A 115 4.06 -9.40 8.28
N GLY A 116 2.73 -9.44 8.41
CA GLY A 116 2.04 -9.33 9.69
C GLY A 116 1.79 -10.71 10.31
N LEU A 117 2.86 -11.46 10.57
CA LEU A 117 2.78 -12.85 11.04
C LEU A 117 2.78 -12.94 12.58
N GLY A 118 2.24 -14.03 13.08
CA GLY A 118 2.29 -14.41 14.48
C GLY A 118 0.96 -14.21 15.22
N ARG A 119 0.77 -15.01 16.27
CA ARG A 119 -0.50 -15.07 16.99
C ARG A 119 -0.80 -13.80 17.79
N THR A 120 0.23 -13.27 18.46
CA THR A 120 0.09 -12.18 19.43
C THR A 120 0.44 -10.83 18.81
N PRO A 121 -0.43 -9.81 18.92
CA PRO A 121 -0.05 -8.43 18.62
C PRO A 121 1.18 -7.99 19.41
N VAL A 122 2.02 -7.17 18.81
CA VAL A 122 3.22 -6.60 19.45
C VAL A 122 3.05 -5.12 19.78
N ARG A 123 1.89 -4.53 19.44
CA ARG A 123 1.51 -3.16 19.76
C ARG A 123 -0.01 -2.99 19.75
N ASP A 124 -0.46 -1.96 20.45
CA ASP A 124 -1.78 -1.34 20.24
C ASP A 124 -1.69 -0.30 19.12
N LEU A 125 -2.83 -0.01 18.50
CA LEU A 125 -2.92 0.91 17.37
C LEU A 125 -3.67 2.18 17.79
N PRO A 126 -3.07 3.38 17.67
CA PRO A 126 -3.74 4.64 17.96
C PRO A 126 -5.01 4.85 17.12
N GLU A 127 -6.09 5.33 17.75
CA GLU A 127 -7.36 5.64 17.08
C GLU A 127 -7.67 7.14 17.03
N ALA A 128 -6.87 7.96 17.71
CA ALA A 128 -7.01 9.41 17.74
C ALA A 128 -5.64 10.08 17.66
N PHE A 129 -5.57 11.20 16.93
CA PHE A 129 -4.37 12.01 16.81
C PHE A 129 -4.37 13.14 17.84
N THR A 130 -3.38 13.13 18.73
CA THR A 130 -3.17 14.17 19.76
C THR A 130 -1.78 14.81 19.67
N GLY A 131 -0.98 14.41 18.69
CA GLY A 131 0.37 14.93 18.46
C GLY A 131 0.38 16.30 17.76
N SER A 132 1.57 16.78 17.45
CA SER A 132 1.79 17.98 16.65
C SER A 132 2.22 17.64 15.24
N LEU A 133 1.96 18.54 14.30
CA LEU A 133 2.49 18.49 12.94
C LEU A 133 3.48 19.66 12.74
N PRO A 134 4.50 19.51 11.88
CA PRO A 134 5.27 20.66 11.40
C PRO A 134 4.37 21.56 10.54
N ASP A 135 4.70 22.85 10.44
CA ASP A 135 3.89 23.87 9.74
C ASP A 135 3.63 23.55 8.27
N SER A 136 4.50 22.76 7.64
CA SER A 136 4.34 22.29 6.26
C SER A 136 3.23 21.24 6.10
N LEU A 137 2.73 20.65 7.18
CA LEU A 137 1.68 19.63 7.16
C LEU A 137 0.38 20.16 7.74
N SER A 138 -0.74 19.61 7.27
CA SER A 138 -2.07 19.98 7.75
C SER A 138 -3.05 18.81 7.67
N ARG A 139 -4.25 19.04 8.22
CA ARG A 139 -5.43 18.14 8.11
C ARG A 139 -5.10 16.66 8.43
N PRO A 140 -4.59 16.35 9.64
CA PRO A 140 -4.38 14.97 10.04
C PRO A 140 -5.71 14.22 10.10
N GLN A 141 -5.75 13.02 9.52
CA GLN A 141 -6.91 12.14 9.57
C GLN A 141 -6.50 10.75 10.00
N VAL A 142 -7.13 10.23 11.05
CA VAL A 142 -6.99 8.83 11.44
C VAL A 142 -7.97 8.03 10.60
N PHE A 143 -7.48 7.39 9.53
CA PHE A 143 -8.35 6.69 8.59
C PHE A 143 -8.64 5.25 9.04
N LEU A 144 -7.60 4.55 9.48
CA LEU A 144 -7.66 3.24 10.13
C LEU A 144 -6.81 3.27 11.39
N PRO A 145 -7.09 2.44 12.41
CA PRO A 145 -6.25 2.38 13.61
C PRO A 145 -4.76 2.24 13.26
N GLY A 146 -3.93 3.11 13.83
CA GLY A 146 -2.48 3.17 13.61
C GLY A 146 -2.03 3.74 12.26
N THR A 147 -2.96 4.28 11.46
CA THR A 147 -2.68 4.88 10.14
C THR A 147 -3.14 6.33 10.09
N LEU A 148 -2.18 7.25 10.16
CA LEU A 148 -2.43 8.68 10.04
C LEU A 148 -2.24 9.13 8.60
N VAL A 149 -3.23 9.80 8.02
CA VAL A 149 -3.11 10.45 6.70
C VAL A 149 -2.89 11.95 6.95
N VAL A 150 -1.85 12.51 6.35
CA VAL A 150 -1.49 13.94 6.52
C VAL A 150 -1.33 14.60 5.16
N GLN A 151 -1.80 15.84 5.06
CA GLN A 151 -1.67 16.64 3.84
C GLN A 151 -0.38 17.45 3.89
N GLY A 152 0.45 17.35 2.86
CA GLY A 152 1.65 18.19 2.67
C GLY A 152 1.58 19.04 1.40
N PRO A 153 2.57 19.90 1.16
CA PRO A 153 2.74 20.55 -0.14
C PRO A 153 3.06 19.51 -1.21
N GLY A 154 2.84 19.88 -2.47
CA GLY A 154 3.21 19.05 -3.62
C GLY A 154 4.68 18.62 -3.56
N TYR A 155 4.98 17.45 -4.15
CA TYR A 155 6.28 16.79 -4.02
C TYR A 155 7.48 17.71 -4.31
N GLU A 156 7.42 18.49 -5.39
CA GLU A 156 8.51 19.37 -5.83
C GLU A 156 8.88 20.48 -4.83
N ALA A 157 7.93 20.90 -3.98
CA ALA A 157 8.20 21.94 -2.98
C ALA A 157 9.18 21.46 -1.90
N ASP A 158 9.12 20.17 -1.55
CA ASP A 158 10.07 19.52 -0.64
C ASP A 158 10.11 18.00 -0.90
N PRO A 159 11.00 17.54 -1.79
CA PRO A 159 11.15 16.12 -2.12
C PRO A 159 11.56 15.25 -0.92
N ASP A 160 12.25 15.82 0.07
CA ASP A 160 12.72 15.11 1.27
C ASP A 160 11.72 15.17 2.44
N LEU A 161 10.53 15.76 2.24
CA LEU A 161 9.58 15.99 3.32
C LEU A 161 9.21 14.71 4.07
N ALA A 162 8.92 13.61 3.36
CA ALA A 162 8.56 12.34 3.98
C ALA A 162 9.65 11.82 4.95
N ARG A 163 10.92 11.94 4.55
CA ARG A 163 12.08 11.60 5.40
C ARG A 163 12.20 12.52 6.61
N LYS A 164 11.93 13.82 6.45
CA LYS A 164 11.97 14.80 7.55
C LYS A 164 10.88 14.53 8.58
N ILE A 165 9.64 14.29 8.13
CA ILE A 165 8.50 14.08 9.03
C ILE A 165 8.56 12.73 9.73
N ALA A 166 9.23 11.72 9.15
CA ALA A 166 9.48 10.45 9.83
C ALA A 166 10.24 10.64 11.15
N ARG A 167 10.99 11.75 11.31
CA ARG A 167 11.74 12.10 12.52
C ARG A 167 11.02 13.10 13.42
N TRP A 168 9.81 13.51 13.06
CA TRP A 168 9.04 14.49 13.84
C TRP A 168 8.47 13.84 15.11
N GLN A 169 8.78 14.41 16.27
CA GLN A 169 8.39 13.84 17.56
C GLN A 169 6.88 13.77 17.76
N GLY A 170 6.11 14.70 17.18
CA GLY A 170 4.64 14.65 17.23
C GLY A 170 4.00 13.46 16.51
N LEU A 171 4.79 12.68 15.76
CA LEU A 171 4.35 11.48 15.04
C LEU A 171 4.93 10.18 15.61
N SER A 172 5.71 10.23 16.71
CA SER A 172 6.46 9.07 17.24
C SER A 172 5.60 7.87 17.61
N ASP A 173 4.36 8.11 18.02
CA ASP A 173 3.43 7.08 18.50
C ASP A 173 2.71 6.36 17.35
N TRP A 174 2.87 6.84 16.11
CA TRP A 174 2.16 6.30 14.96
C TRP A 174 2.98 5.21 14.26
N PRO A 175 2.41 4.01 14.04
CA PRO A 175 3.07 2.99 13.24
C PRO A 175 3.26 3.40 11.78
N VAL A 176 2.22 3.98 11.16
CA VAL A 176 2.20 4.38 9.75
C VAL A 176 1.66 5.80 9.60
N VAL A 177 2.33 6.57 8.75
CA VAL A 177 1.89 7.88 8.28
C VAL A 177 1.85 7.86 6.74
N VAL A 178 0.75 8.27 6.14
CA VAL A 178 0.58 8.39 4.68
C VAL A 178 0.58 9.88 4.34
N LEU A 179 1.62 10.33 3.65
CA LEU A 179 1.76 11.72 3.19
C LEU A 179 1.12 11.86 1.81
N VAL A 180 0.16 12.77 1.66
CA VAL A 180 -0.61 12.96 0.42
C VAL A 180 -0.77 14.44 0.06
N ASP A 181 -1.15 14.71 -1.18
CA ASP A 181 -1.46 16.07 -1.66
C ASP A 181 -2.81 16.60 -1.11
N ASP A 182 -3.79 15.70 -0.90
CA ASP A 182 -5.11 16.02 -0.34
C ASP A 182 -5.55 14.90 0.60
N SER A 183 -5.56 15.17 1.91
CA SER A 183 -5.93 14.15 2.90
C SER A 183 -7.43 13.87 2.92
N GLN A 184 -8.29 14.81 2.52
CA GLN A 184 -9.74 14.62 2.48
C GLN A 184 -10.17 13.77 1.30
N ALA A 185 -9.58 14.01 0.12
CA ALA A 185 -9.82 13.16 -1.04
C ALA A 185 -9.32 11.73 -0.79
N ALA A 186 -8.11 11.59 -0.22
CA ALA A 186 -7.51 10.29 0.08
C ALA A 186 -8.30 9.46 1.10
N THR A 187 -9.12 10.08 1.95
CA THR A 187 -9.88 9.40 3.00
C THR A 187 -11.40 9.41 2.76
N LEU A 188 -11.84 9.81 1.56
CA LEU A 188 -13.26 9.90 1.23
C LEU A 188 -13.97 8.53 1.34
N SER A 189 -13.26 7.45 0.98
CA SER A 189 -13.74 6.08 1.09
C SER A 189 -12.56 5.11 1.15
N LEU A 190 -12.82 3.83 1.47
CA LEU A 190 -11.79 2.79 1.41
C LEU A 190 -11.20 2.64 0.00
N GLN A 191 -12.01 2.83 -1.03
CA GLN A 191 -11.56 2.77 -2.42
C GLN A 191 -10.56 3.90 -2.72
N GLU A 192 -10.89 5.15 -2.37
CA GLU A 192 -9.99 6.29 -2.59
C GLU A 192 -8.71 6.20 -1.77
N PHE A 193 -8.81 5.64 -0.55
CA PHE A 193 -7.65 5.36 0.28
C PHE A 193 -6.73 4.32 -0.34
N LEU A 194 -7.27 3.19 -0.80
CA LEU A 194 -6.47 2.15 -1.45
C LEU A 194 -5.84 2.63 -2.75
N TRP A 195 -6.60 3.38 -3.55
CA TRP A 195 -6.10 4.01 -4.77
C TRP A 195 -4.95 4.95 -4.45
N THR A 196 -5.16 5.95 -3.60
CA THR A 196 -4.15 6.96 -3.27
C THR A 196 -2.91 6.33 -2.63
N PHE A 197 -3.11 5.42 -1.67
CA PHE A 197 -2.02 4.79 -0.95
C PHE A 197 -1.20 3.92 -1.91
N PHE A 198 -1.78 2.91 -2.56
CA PHE A 198 -0.96 1.91 -3.26
C PHE A 198 -0.56 2.27 -4.69
N THR A 199 -1.16 3.30 -5.30
CA THR A 199 -0.81 3.71 -6.68
C THR A 199 0.21 4.84 -6.75
N ARG A 200 0.54 5.51 -5.63
CA ARG A 200 1.36 6.74 -5.66
C ARG A 200 2.73 6.65 -5.01
N PHE A 201 3.15 5.47 -4.56
CA PHE A 201 4.50 5.25 -4.03
C PHE A 201 5.25 4.11 -4.74
N GLU A 202 6.57 4.20 -4.71
CA GLU A 202 7.51 3.13 -5.04
C GLU A 202 8.21 2.63 -3.75
N PRO A 203 8.20 1.33 -3.43
CA PRO A 203 8.62 0.84 -2.11
C PRO A 203 10.05 1.18 -1.65
N ALA A 204 11.01 1.30 -2.56
CA ALA A 204 12.42 1.56 -2.25
C ALA A 204 12.76 3.06 -2.20
N ALA A 205 11.95 3.92 -2.81
CA ALA A 205 12.16 5.35 -2.93
C ALA A 205 11.30 6.16 -1.95
N ASP A 206 10.07 5.71 -1.70
CA ASP A 206 9.03 6.51 -1.05
C ASP A 206 8.61 5.98 0.34
N ILE A 207 9.25 4.92 0.85
CA ILE A 207 9.05 4.41 2.22
C ILE A 207 10.19 4.88 3.10
N HIS A 208 9.86 5.58 4.19
CA HIS A 208 10.84 6.14 5.12
C HIS A 208 10.50 5.79 6.57
N GLY A 209 11.50 5.34 7.33
CA GLY A 209 11.42 5.27 8.79
C GLY A 209 12.08 6.47 9.45
N ALA A 210 11.80 6.69 10.74
CA ALA A 210 12.52 7.66 11.58
C ALA A 210 14.03 7.40 11.54
N GLU A 211 14.39 6.12 11.58
CA GLU A 211 15.75 5.59 11.46
C GLU A 211 15.73 4.35 10.55
N GLN A 212 16.88 4.07 9.93
CA GLN A 212 17.11 2.91 9.08
C GLN A 212 18.37 2.19 9.57
N SER A 213 18.30 0.87 9.68
CA SER A 213 19.42 0.02 10.09
C SER A 213 19.67 -1.07 9.06
N VAL A 214 20.90 -1.56 8.97
CA VAL A 214 21.23 -2.76 8.17
C VAL A 214 21.77 -3.83 9.11
N LEU A 215 21.01 -4.90 9.27
CA LEU A 215 21.39 -6.06 10.09
C LEU A 215 21.32 -7.32 9.23
N ARG A 216 22.46 -7.99 9.04
CA ARG A 216 22.57 -9.20 8.20
C ARG A 216 22.03 -8.99 6.77
N TYR A 217 22.35 -7.84 6.16
CA TYR A 217 21.83 -7.39 4.86
C TYR A 217 20.31 -7.19 4.78
N HIS A 218 19.60 -7.24 5.91
CA HIS A 218 18.22 -6.80 5.99
C HIS A 218 18.15 -5.32 6.39
N VAL A 219 17.33 -4.55 5.68
CA VAL A 219 17.08 -3.14 5.98
C VAL A 219 15.89 -3.05 6.93
N GLY A 220 16.16 -2.71 8.20
CA GLY A 220 15.13 -2.47 9.21
C GLY A 220 14.76 -0.99 9.29
N LEU A 221 13.50 -0.69 9.58
CA LEU A 221 12.99 0.67 9.77
C LEU A 221 12.44 0.87 11.19
N LYS A 222 12.65 2.07 11.74
CA LYS A 222 12.04 2.51 13.01
C LYS A 222 10.80 3.35 12.71
N PRO A 223 9.64 3.07 13.32
CA PRO A 223 8.44 3.91 13.20
C PRO A 223 8.64 5.37 13.66
N PRO A 224 7.80 6.30 13.19
CA PRO A 224 6.73 6.11 12.20
C PRO A 224 7.28 5.72 10.83
N ILE A 225 6.55 4.85 10.12
CA ILE A 225 6.83 4.53 8.72
C ILE A 225 5.99 5.44 7.85
N VAL A 226 6.66 6.36 7.17
CA VAL A 226 6.06 7.34 6.28
C VAL A 226 6.08 6.80 4.86
N PHE A 227 4.91 6.74 4.24
CA PHE A 227 4.77 6.48 2.81
C PHE A 227 4.50 7.81 2.10
N ASP A 228 5.41 8.24 1.23
CA ASP A 228 5.21 9.42 0.39
C ASP A 228 4.30 9.07 -0.79
N CYS A 229 3.01 9.39 -0.68
CA CYS A 229 1.99 9.14 -1.70
C CYS A 229 1.61 10.43 -2.46
N ARG A 230 2.45 11.47 -2.39
CA ARG A 230 2.28 12.67 -3.21
C ARG A 230 2.53 12.37 -4.68
N MET A 231 1.87 13.10 -5.56
CA MET A 231 2.12 13.04 -7.00
C MET A 231 3.54 13.54 -7.30
N LYS A 232 4.32 12.74 -8.04
CA LYS A 232 5.65 13.13 -8.49
C LYS A 232 5.62 13.68 -9.91
N PRO A 233 6.51 14.61 -10.28
CA PRO A 233 6.45 15.32 -11.56
C PRO A 233 6.69 14.42 -12.79
N TRP A 234 7.23 13.22 -12.59
CA TRP A 234 7.41 12.23 -13.66
C TRP A 234 6.22 11.28 -13.83
N TYR A 235 5.19 11.35 -12.99
CA TYR A 235 3.97 10.58 -13.19
C TYR A 235 3.24 11.11 -14.43
N THR A 236 2.56 10.22 -15.15
CA THR A 236 1.68 10.67 -16.23
C THR A 236 0.60 11.59 -15.67
N GLU A 237 0.28 12.64 -16.43
CA GLU A 237 -0.86 13.49 -16.13
C GLU A 237 -2.13 12.66 -15.96
N VAL A 238 -3.01 13.11 -15.08
CA VAL A 238 -4.30 12.45 -14.86
C VAL A 238 -5.07 12.48 -16.18
N LEU A 239 -5.45 11.31 -16.68
CA LEU A 239 -6.25 11.22 -17.90
C LEU A 239 -7.67 11.72 -17.60
N GLU A 240 -8.03 12.85 -18.19
CA GLU A 240 -9.38 13.37 -18.14
C GLU A 240 -10.20 12.90 -19.35
N VAL A 241 -11.48 12.58 -19.11
CA VAL A 241 -12.38 12.18 -20.19
C VAL A 241 -12.71 13.41 -21.03
N ASP A 242 -12.46 13.33 -22.34
CA ASP A 242 -12.85 14.37 -23.30
C ASP A 242 -14.36 14.70 -23.15
N PRO A 243 -14.73 15.97 -22.87
CA PRO A 243 -16.11 16.33 -22.58
C PRO A 243 -17.10 15.99 -23.69
N ALA A 244 -16.70 16.14 -24.96
CA ALA A 244 -17.55 15.81 -26.10
C ALA A 244 -17.80 14.30 -26.20
N THR A 245 -16.77 13.50 -25.96
CA THR A 245 -16.86 12.04 -25.91
C THR A 245 -17.74 11.58 -24.75
N ARG A 246 -17.58 12.16 -23.56
CA ARG A 246 -18.46 11.89 -22.41
C ARG A 246 -19.92 12.16 -22.75
N GLN A 247 -20.22 13.34 -23.29
CA GLN A 247 -21.58 13.72 -23.66
C GLN A 247 -22.18 12.75 -24.68
N LYS A 248 -21.38 12.32 -25.67
CA LYS A 248 -21.81 11.36 -26.69
C LYS A 248 -22.13 9.98 -26.11
N VAL A 249 -21.34 9.50 -25.15
CA VAL A 249 -21.59 8.23 -24.45
C VAL A 249 -22.83 8.34 -23.57
N ASP A 250 -22.92 9.40 -22.75
CA ASP A 250 -24.02 9.62 -21.83
C ASP A 250 -25.37 9.68 -22.56
N ALA A 251 -25.43 10.38 -23.72
CA ALA A 251 -26.64 10.49 -24.54
C ALA A 251 -27.05 9.20 -25.26
N ARG A 252 -26.15 8.21 -25.36
CA ARG A 252 -26.42 6.92 -26.02
C ARG A 252 -26.43 5.74 -25.06
N MET A 253 -26.10 5.97 -23.79
CA MET A 253 -26.01 4.92 -22.78
C MET A 253 -27.32 4.11 -22.71
N HIS A 254 -28.46 4.80 -22.84
CA HIS A 254 -29.80 4.20 -22.83
C HIS A 254 -30.05 3.27 -24.04
N GLU A 255 -29.41 3.52 -25.18
CA GLU A 255 -29.49 2.67 -26.38
C GLU A 255 -28.56 1.45 -26.28
N LEU A 256 -27.40 1.63 -25.63
CA LEU A 256 -26.32 0.65 -25.59
C LEU A 256 -26.47 -0.36 -24.45
N LEU A 257 -27.09 0.04 -23.33
CA LEU A 257 -27.24 -0.82 -22.14
C LEU A 257 -28.65 -1.43 -22.05
N PRO A 258 -28.74 -2.76 -21.78
CA PRO A 258 -30.01 -3.41 -21.46
C PRO A 258 -30.71 -2.73 -20.29
N GLN A 259 -32.05 -2.68 -20.29
CA GLN A 259 -32.85 -1.99 -19.25
C GLN A 259 -32.47 -2.34 -17.81
N ARG A 260 -32.04 -3.57 -17.54
CA ARG A 260 -31.61 -4.02 -16.20
C ARG A 260 -30.30 -3.38 -15.69
N TRP A 261 -29.56 -2.71 -16.56
CA TRP A 261 -28.28 -2.06 -16.29
C TRP A 261 -28.32 -0.54 -16.55
N ARG A 262 -29.51 0.00 -16.79
CA ARG A 262 -29.76 1.45 -16.88
C ARG A 262 -30.00 2.02 -15.49
#